data_AF-M4SWA0-F1
#
_entry.id   AF-M4SWA0-F1
#
_cell.length_a   1.000
_cell.length_b   1.000
_cell.length_c   1.000
_cell.angle_alpha   90.00
_cell.angle_beta   90.00
_cell.angle_gamma   90.00
#
_symmetry.space_group_name_H-M   'P 1'
#
loop_
_entity.id
_entity.type
_entity.pdbx_description
1 polymer ?
#
loop_
_entity_poly.entity_id
_entity_poly.type
_entity_poly.pdbx_seq_one_letter_code
_entity_poly.pdbx_strand_id
1 'polypeptide(L)'
;PTPPCSSGDGRLRCDSKYSRYKQAKSTLAAETKAHETKDKHNFFAGVQQTAAGQRAQLQLHDIATAASTLRENFIKSPDYPAGTIAADIKHEFQQALYGTRSGPAGGTYTDQCSQSGTRGTDCKTDKAGKSLRGDLACLCIADSTQSKQACKDTLGPTGSTWGANAVPININTIENGCTGQTKPKLTSAAIQTALAAFNHALRSNNAGGTDAILLGHAHSDGNCGGGAGKACVDYTATLHPSTADDDNNIPWYKHMAAAAKKLEQVEKAKSEAEKLNSRLNELKSQAESLYKTLKISEDKQVAQTHGPEATLPVNKKSKCKPQNTTAAECPSEHCVYDKEKGCTAKPGTPKTAGAGGAAANVEGKKCSNRKNKMSAKMVANGKVKLARITVFL
;
A
#
# COMPACT_ATOMS: atom_id res chain seq x y z
N PRO A 1 -40.74 12.94 -13.83
CA PRO A 1 -41.25 12.12 -12.71
C PRO A 1 -40.10 11.53 -11.87
N THR A 2 -39.88 12.07 -10.68
CA THR A 2 -39.04 11.46 -9.63
C THR A 2 -39.77 10.27 -9.02
N PRO A 3 -39.21 9.06 -9.00
CA PRO A 3 -39.66 8.00 -8.11
C PRO A 3 -38.67 7.79 -6.95
N PRO A 4 -39.13 7.19 -5.84
CA PRO A 4 -38.79 7.57 -4.49
C PRO A 4 -37.86 6.52 -3.88
N CYS A 5 -36.58 6.84 -3.79
CA CYS A 5 -35.71 6.21 -2.80
C CYS A 5 -35.15 7.28 -1.87
N SER A 6 -36.03 8.19 -1.45
CA SER A 6 -35.85 8.97 -0.23
C SER A 6 -36.31 8.11 0.93
N SER A 7 -35.37 7.76 1.81
CA SER A 7 -35.60 7.08 3.09
C SER A 7 -36.87 7.59 3.78
N GLY A 8 -37.95 6.80 3.76
CA GLY A 8 -39.23 7.21 4.36
C GLY A 8 -40.41 6.30 4.06
N ASP A 9 -40.42 5.59 2.92
CA ASP A 9 -41.50 4.65 2.57
C ASP A 9 -41.08 3.20 2.83
N GLY A 10 -41.62 2.59 3.89
CA GLY A 10 -41.35 1.20 4.28
C GLY A 10 -41.85 0.13 3.30
N ARG A 11 -42.57 0.53 2.24
CA ARG A 11 -43.03 -0.38 1.17
C ARG A 11 -42.03 -0.52 0.02
N LEU A 12 -41.04 0.40 -0.07
CA LEU A 12 -39.99 0.38 -1.09
C LEU A 12 -38.69 -0.15 -0.49
N ARG A 13 -38.34 -1.40 -0.81
CA ARG A 13 -37.00 -1.94 -0.52
C ARG A 13 -36.00 -1.31 -1.50
N CYS A 14 -35.49 -0.14 -1.15
CA CYS A 14 -34.40 0.49 -1.90
C CYS A 14 -33.11 -0.31 -1.73
N ASP A 15 -32.44 -0.59 -2.85
CA ASP A 15 -31.08 -1.15 -2.84
C ASP A 15 -30.17 -0.21 -2.04
N SER A 16 -29.37 -0.75 -1.13
CA SER A 16 -28.43 0.01 -0.29
C SER A 16 -27.39 0.80 -1.10
N LYS A 17 -27.21 0.45 -2.39
CA LYS A 17 -26.33 1.09 -3.35
C LYS A 17 -27.04 2.12 -4.24
N TYR A 18 -28.34 2.38 -4.06
CA TYR A 18 -29.12 3.30 -4.89
C TYR A 18 -28.48 4.69 -5.05
N SER A 19 -27.91 5.25 -3.98
CA SER A 19 -27.22 6.54 -4.01
C SER A 19 -25.99 6.52 -4.93
N ARG A 20 -25.24 5.42 -4.95
CA ARG A 20 -24.11 5.20 -5.88
C ARG A 20 -24.60 5.07 -7.31
N TYR A 21 -25.63 4.26 -7.56
CA TYR A 21 -26.21 4.13 -8.91
C TYR A 21 -26.70 5.47 -9.45
N LYS A 22 -27.32 6.30 -8.61
CA LYS A 22 -27.75 7.66 -8.98
C LYS A 22 -26.56 8.53 -9.36
N GLN A 23 -25.47 8.47 -8.59
CA GLN A 23 -24.25 9.23 -8.88
C GLN A 23 -23.60 8.74 -10.19
N ALA A 24 -23.44 7.42 -10.37
CA ALA A 24 -22.91 6.83 -11.58
C ALA A 24 -23.73 7.20 -12.82
N LYS A 25 -25.07 7.15 -12.72
CA LYS A 25 -25.98 7.59 -13.80
C LYS A 25 -25.79 9.07 -14.14
N SER A 26 -25.63 9.93 -13.13
CA SER A 26 -25.38 11.37 -13.33
C SER A 26 -24.05 11.61 -14.04
N THR A 27 -22.99 10.93 -13.59
CA THR A 27 -21.66 11.00 -14.22
C THR A 27 -21.71 10.53 -15.67
N LEU A 28 -22.32 9.37 -15.93
CA LEU A 28 -22.48 8.84 -17.29
C LEU A 28 -23.25 9.81 -18.19
N ALA A 29 -24.32 10.42 -17.69
CA ALA A 29 -25.09 11.41 -18.45
C ALA A 29 -24.28 12.67 -18.79
N ALA A 30 -23.34 13.07 -17.93
CA ALA A 30 -22.43 14.18 -18.21
C ALA A 30 -21.36 13.77 -19.25
N GLU A 31 -20.77 12.59 -19.10
CA GLU A 31 -19.74 12.07 -20.02
C GLU A 31 -20.29 11.79 -21.43
N THR A 32 -21.53 11.32 -21.56
CA THR A 32 -22.16 11.13 -22.87
C THR A 32 -22.45 12.46 -23.58
N LYS A 33 -22.57 13.57 -22.84
CA LYS A 33 -22.76 14.92 -23.40
C LYS A 33 -21.44 15.61 -23.78
N ALA A 34 -20.33 15.24 -23.14
CA ALA A 34 -19.04 15.85 -23.40
C ALA A 34 -18.44 15.38 -24.73
N HIS A 35 -17.94 16.33 -25.53
CA HIS A 35 -17.41 16.09 -26.88
C HIS A 35 -16.28 15.05 -26.91
N GLU A 36 -15.48 14.96 -25.85
CA GLU A 36 -14.31 14.07 -25.74
C GLU A 36 -14.65 12.62 -25.34
N THR A 37 -15.84 12.39 -24.77
CA THR A 37 -16.24 11.09 -24.20
C THR A 37 -17.56 10.55 -24.74
N LYS A 38 -18.27 11.33 -25.58
CA LYS A 38 -19.55 10.96 -26.18
C LYS A 38 -19.53 9.56 -26.82
N ASP A 39 -18.51 9.25 -27.63
CA ASP A 39 -18.42 7.95 -28.32
C ASP A 39 -17.93 6.80 -27.42
N LYS A 40 -17.44 7.11 -26.21
CA LYS A 40 -17.02 6.10 -25.23
C LYS A 40 -18.20 5.39 -24.61
N HIS A 41 -19.40 5.98 -24.60
CA HIS A 41 -20.55 5.42 -23.90
C HIS A 41 -21.74 5.05 -24.81
N ASN A 42 -21.63 5.32 -26.12
CA ASN A 42 -22.69 5.01 -27.08
C ASN A 42 -22.68 3.55 -27.51
N PHE A 43 -23.86 2.95 -27.52
CA PHE A 43 -24.16 1.67 -28.16
C PHE A 43 -25.19 1.87 -29.26
N PHE A 44 -25.32 0.88 -30.16
CA PHE A 44 -26.43 0.87 -31.12
C PHE A 44 -27.78 0.72 -30.40
N ALA A 45 -28.83 1.28 -30.98
CA ALA A 45 -30.17 1.21 -30.42
C ALA A 45 -30.64 -0.25 -30.34
N GLY A 46 -31.22 -0.64 -29.21
CA GLY A 46 -31.69 -2.01 -29.03
C GLY A 46 -30.66 -3.01 -28.50
N VAL A 47 -29.40 -2.61 -28.27
CA VAL A 47 -28.34 -3.54 -27.81
C VAL A 47 -28.74 -4.33 -26.56
N GLN A 48 -29.45 -3.71 -25.62
CA GLN A 48 -29.84 -4.32 -24.35
C GLN A 48 -30.89 -5.43 -24.52
N GLN A 49 -31.62 -5.42 -25.63
CA GLN A 49 -32.65 -6.40 -25.98
C GLN A 49 -32.08 -7.60 -26.73
N THR A 50 -30.85 -7.49 -27.25
CA THR A 50 -30.15 -8.61 -27.91
C THR A 50 -29.70 -9.66 -26.88
N ALA A 51 -29.55 -10.92 -27.32
CA ALA A 51 -28.99 -11.97 -26.47
C ALA A 51 -27.55 -11.65 -26.02
N ALA A 52 -26.75 -10.99 -26.87
CA ALA A 52 -25.40 -10.55 -26.52
C ALA A 52 -25.42 -9.48 -25.42
N GLY A 53 -26.30 -8.48 -25.54
CA GLY A 53 -26.49 -7.44 -24.52
C GLY A 53 -26.96 -7.99 -23.18
N GLN A 54 -27.94 -8.91 -23.19
CA GLN A 54 -28.42 -9.56 -21.96
C GLN A 54 -27.33 -10.39 -21.27
N ARG A 55 -26.54 -11.17 -22.03
CA ARG A 55 -25.42 -11.95 -21.49
C ARG A 55 -24.33 -11.05 -20.90
N ALA A 56 -23.96 -9.99 -21.61
CA ALA A 56 -22.96 -9.05 -21.12
C ALA A 56 -23.47 -8.30 -19.87
N GLN A 57 -24.76 -7.97 -19.79
CA GLN A 57 -25.34 -7.39 -18.58
C GLN A 57 -25.22 -8.34 -17.38
N LEU A 58 -25.51 -9.63 -17.55
CA LEU A 58 -25.33 -10.63 -16.49
C LEU A 58 -23.86 -10.74 -16.08
N GLN A 59 -22.93 -10.83 -17.03
CA GLN A 59 -21.49 -10.90 -16.72
C GLN A 59 -20.97 -9.63 -16.02
N LEU A 60 -21.42 -8.45 -16.45
CA LEU A 60 -21.09 -7.19 -15.78
C LEU A 60 -21.65 -7.15 -14.36
N HIS A 61 -22.83 -7.70 -14.12
CA HIS A 61 -23.40 -7.85 -12.78
C HIS A 61 -22.55 -8.77 -11.90
N ASP A 62 -22.11 -9.92 -12.42
CA ASP A 62 -21.28 -10.86 -11.68
C ASP A 62 -19.91 -10.26 -11.32
N ILE A 63 -19.30 -9.54 -12.26
CA ILE A 63 -18.05 -8.80 -12.03
C ILE A 63 -18.23 -7.73 -10.94
N ALA A 64 -19.32 -6.96 -11.02
CA ALA A 64 -19.66 -5.94 -10.03
C ALA A 64 -19.86 -6.53 -8.64
N THR A 65 -20.55 -7.67 -8.56
CA THR A 65 -20.78 -8.40 -7.32
C THR A 65 -19.47 -8.90 -6.73
N ALA A 66 -18.62 -9.56 -7.54
CA ALA A 66 -17.30 -10.00 -7.11
C ALA A 66 -16.44 -8.85 -6.58
N ALA A 67 -16.41 -7.71 -7.28
CA ALA A 67 -15.69 -6.51 -6.83
C ALA A 67 -16.23 -5.97 -5.50
N SER A 68 -17.56 -5.93 -5.33
CA SER A 68 -18.21 -5.52 -4.08
C SER A 68 -17.83 -6.43 -2.93
N THR A 69 -17.93 -7.74 -3.13
CA THR A 69 -17.60 -8.75 -2.12
C THR A 69 -16.13 -8.66 -1.69
N LEU A 70 -15.20 -8.53 -2.64
CA LEU A 70 -13.78 -8.37 -2.34
C LEU A 70 -13.52 -7.14 -1.46
N ARG A 71 -14.16 -6.00 -1.80
CA ARG A 71 -14.04 -4.77 -1.00
C ARG A 71 -14.65 -4.93 0.39
N GLU A 72 -15.83 -5.53 0.50
CA GLU A 72 -16.50 -5.74 1.79
C GLU A 72 -15.71 -6.67 2.70
N ASN A 73 -15.17 -7.76 2.16
CA ASN A 73 -14.33 -8.70 2.90
C ASN A 73 -13.07 -8.00 3.44
N PHE A 74 -12.45 -7.14 2.63
CA PHE A 74 -11.29 -6.37 3.08
C PHE A 74 -11.64 -5.41 4.24
N ILE A 75 -12.76 -4.71 4.18
CA ILE A 75 -13.18 -3.77 5.24
C ILE A 75 -13.61 -4.51 6.52
N LYS A 76 -14.14 -5.73 6.38
CA LYS A 76 -14.54 -6.60 7.51
C LYS A 76 -13.39 -7.44 8.05
N SER A 77 -12.20 -7.38 7.43
CA SER A 77 -11.02 -8.11 7.88
C SER A 77 -10.66 -7.68 9.31
N PRO A 78 -10.28 -8.61 10.20
CA PRO A 78 -9.79 -8.26 11.53
C PRO A 78 -8.53 -7.39 11.50
N ASP A 79 -7.76 -7.46 10.41
CA ASP A 79 -6.57 -6.64 10.19
C ASP A 79 -6.88 -5.27 9.59
N TYR A 80 -8.16 -4.97 9.30
CA TYR A 80 -8.55 -3.65 8.80
C TYR A 80 -8.32 -2.59 9.90
N PRO A 81 -7.45 -1.60 9.65
CA PRO A 81 -7.06 -0.66 10.69
C PRO A 81 -8.23 0.22 11.08
N ALA A 82 -8.43 0.38 12.39
CA ALA A 82 -9.38 1.35 12.92
C ALA A 82 -9.08 2.75 12.36
N GLY A 83 -10.12 3.56 12.16
CA GLY A 83 -9.96 4.94 11.70
C GLY A 83 -9.08 5.81 12.62
N THR A 84 -8.90 5.39 13.87
CA THR A 84 -8.10 6.06 14.90
C THR A 84 -6.65 5.55 14.99
N ILE A 85 -6.24 4.53 14.23
CA ILE A 85 -4.96 3.83 14.44
C ILE A 85 -3.74 4.76 14.44
N ALA A 86 -3.75 5.81 13.62
CA ALA A 86 -2.66 6.79 13.58
C ALA A 86 -2.57 7.62 14.87
N ALA A 87 -3.71 7.97 15.46
CA ALA A 87 -3.77 8.66 16.74
C ALA A 87 -3.32 7.73 17.88
N ASP A 88 -3.72 6.46 17.84
CA ASP A 88 -3.28 5.46 18.81
C ASP A 88 -1.76 5.24 18.76
N ILE A 89 -1.18 5.06 17.56
CA ILE A 89 0.28 4.92 17.40
C ILE A 89 1.01 6.14 17.98
N LYS A 90 0.51 7.34 17.69
CA LYS A 90 1.08 8.57 18.25
C LYS A 90 0.96 8.59 19.78
N HIS A 91 -0.18 8.17 20.32
CA HIS A 91 -0.39 8.09 21.76
C HIS A 91 0.61 7.14 22.42
N GLU A 92 0.85 5.95 21.85
CA GLU A 92 1.87 5.02 22.36
C GLU A 92 3.28 5.63 22.37
N PHE A 93 3.70 6.31 21.31
CA PHE A 93 5.00 7.00 21.32
C PHE A 93 5.08 8.11 22.36
N GLN A 94 3.99 8.86 22.56
CA GLN A 94 3.96 9.91 23.57
C GLN A 94 4.00 9.33 24.99
N GLN A 95 3.35 8.20 25.23
CA GLN A 95 3.45 7.49 26.51
C GLN A 95 4.85 6.90 26.73
N ALA A 96 5.50 6.35 25.70
CA ALA A 96 6.89 5.92 25.81
C ALA A 96 7.83 7.09 26.12
N LEU A 97 7.62 8.24 25.47
CA LEU A 97 8.51 9.39 25.58
C LEU A 97 8.37 10.13 26.91
N TYR A 98 7.14 10.38 27.36
CA TYR A 98 6.85 11.20 28.54
C TYR A 98 6.40 10.39 29.76
N GLY A 99 6.04 9.12 29.58
CA GLY A 99 5.53 8.22 30.60
C GLY A 99 4.02 7.95 30.47
N THR A 100 3.57 6.82 31.00
CA THR A 100 2.19 6.32 30.91
C THR A 100 1.20 7.32 31.49
N ARG A 101 0.18 7.66 30.71
CA ARG A 101 -0.92 8.55 31.09
C ARG A 101 -2.07 8.40 30.12
N SER A 102 -3.26 8.80 30.55
CA SER A 102 -4.36 9.03 29.62
C SER A 102 -3.99 10.13 28.61
N GLY A 103 -4.41 9.93 27.36
CA GLY A 103 -4.22 10.91 26.30
C GLY A 103 -4.83 12.25 26.70
N PRO A 104 -4.07 13.36 26.71
CA PRO A 104 -4.62 14.65 27.07
C PRO A 104 -5.71 15.06 26.08
N ALA A 105 -6.87 15.50 26.57
CA ALA A 105 -7.86 16.18 25.75
C ALA A 105 -7.27 17.51 25.25
N GLY A 106 -6.76 17.53 24.00
CA GLY A 106 -6.24 18.73 23.35
C GLY A 106 -4.93 19.31 23.93
N GLY A 107 -4.21 18.58 24.78
CA GLY A 107 -3.03 19.09 25.50
C GLY A 107 -1.67 18.52 25.07
N THR A 108 -0.60 19.13 25.59
CA THR A 108 0.78 18.66 25.51
C THR A 108 1.03 17.54 26.53
N TYR A 109 1.90 16.60 26.18
CA TYR A 109 2.39 15.61 27.14
C TYR A 109 3.44 16.27 28.04
N THR A 110 3.44 15.87 29.30
CA THR A 110 4.37 16.35 30.32
C THR A 110 5.09 15.15 30.93
N ASP A 111 6.34 15.35 31.32
CA ASP A 111 7.16 14.32 31.94
C ASP A 111 6.49 13.76 33.20
N GLN A 112 6.33 12.45 33.26
CA GLN A 112 5.79 11.71 34.41
C GLN A 112 6.88 11.24 35.38
N CYS A 113 8.15 11.50 35.05
CA CYS A 113 9.29 11.27 35.93
C CYS A 113 9.57 12.56 36.72
N SER A 114 9.24 12.56 38.01
CA SER A 114 9.59 13.63 38.93
C SER A 114 10.94 13.37 39.59
N GLN A 115 11.68 14.43 39.89
CA GLN A 115 13.01 14.37 40.48
C GLN A 115 12.93 14.62 41.99
N SER A 116 13.46 13.69 42.78
CA SER A 116 13.53 13.80 44.25
C SER A 116 14.64 14.72 44.74
N GLY A 117 15.59 15.07 43.87
CA GLY A 117 16.72 15.95 44.17
C GLY A 117 18.08 15.24 44.20
N THR A 118 18.12 13.92 44.00
CA THR A 118 19.39 13.19 43.79
C THR A 118 19.30 12.21 42.63
N ARG A 119 20.31 12.24 41.76
CA ARG A 119 20.38 11.40 40.57
C ARG A 119 20.40 9.91 40.89
N GLY A 120 21.20 9.50 41.87
CA GLY A 120 21.28 8.09 42.28
C GLY A 120 19.97 7.50 42.79
N THR A 121 19.06 8.35 43.28
CA THR A 121 17.71 7.92 43.70
C THR A 121 16.74 7.90 42.52
N ASP A 122 16.83 8.90 41.63
CA ASP A 122 15.89 9.07 40.52
C ASP A 122 16.19 8.17 39.32
N CYS A 123 17.38 7.56 39.25
CA CYS A 123 17.82 6.71 38.13
C CYS A 123 17.73 5.21 38.42
N LYS A 124 16.84 4.81 39.34
CA LYS A 124 16.60 3.42 39.74
C LYS A 124 15.14 3.19 40.12
N THR A 125 14.85 2.00 40.63
CA THR A 125 13.54 1.62 41.22
C THR A 125 12.35 1.94 40.30
N ASP A 126 11.28 2.55 40.82
CA ASP A 126 10.05 2.89 40.10
C ASP A 126 10.21 4.03 39.06
N LYS A 127 11.38 4.67 39.00
CA LYS A 127 11.68 5.74 38.04
C LYS A 127 12.38 5.21 36.80
N ALA A 128 13.22 4.19 36.96
CA ALA A 128 13.88 3.51 35.86
C ALA A 128 12.87 2.86 34.92
N GLY A 129 12.90 3.25 33.65
CA GLY A 129 11.98 2.71 32.65
C GLY A 129 10.62 3.39 32.58
N LYS A 130 10.35 4.38 33.43
CA LYS A 130 9.06 5.08 33.43
C LYS A 130 8.83 5.87 32.15
N SER A 131 9.89 6.46 31.57
CA SER A 131 9.85 7.12 30.26
C SER A 131 11.23 7.17 29.62
N LEU A 132 11.29 7.24 28.28
CA LEU A 132 12.54 7.42 27.55
C LEU A 132 13.23 8.74 27.91
N ARG A 133 12.47 9.82 28.18
CA ARG A 133 13.04 11.09 28.63
C ARG A 133 13.67 11.01 30.02
N GLY A 134 13.05 10.25 30.94
CA GLY A 134 13.64 9.98 32.25
C GLY A 134 14.94 9.20 32.16
N ASP A 135 14.94 8.12 31.36
CA ASP A 135 16.12 7.28 31.18
C ASP A 135 17.25 8.05 30.45
N LEU A 136 16.94 8.85 29.43
CA LEU A 136 17.91 9.75 28.79
C LEU A 136 18.45 10.81 29.74
N ALA A 137 17.63 11.33 30.67
CA ALA A 137 18.11 12.26 31.68
C ALA A 137 19.17 11.59 32.58
N CYS A 138 18.91 10.36 33.01
CA CYS A 138 19.83 9.55 33.80
C CYS A 138 21.12 9.19 33.07
N LEU A 139 21.06 8.98 31.75
CA LEU A 139 22.24 8.66 30.95
C LEU A 139 23.06 9.90 30.58
N CYS A 140 22.42 11.04 30.33
CA CYS A 140 23.08 12.16 29.65
C CYS A 140 23.23 13.43 30.49
N ILE A 141 22.37 13.66 31.49
CA ILE A 141 22.49 14.87 32.32
C ILE A 141 23.55 14.63 33.39
N ALA A 142 24.57 15.49 33.38
CA ALA A 142 25.58 15.56 34.43
C ALA A 142 25.00 16.28 35.66
N ASP A 143 25.18 15.69 36.84
CA ASP A 143 24.90 16.37 38.11
C ASP A 143 26.09 17.26 38.55
N SER A 144 26.01 17.90 39.72
CA SER A 144 27.05 18.79 40.24
C SER A 144 28.35 18.07 40.60
N THR A 145 28.35 16.74 40.67
CA THR A 145 29.54 15.92 40.93
C THR A 145 30.26 15.50 39.64
N GLN A 146 29.68 15.83 38.48
CA GLN A 146 30.18 15.43 37.17
C GLN A 146 30.75 16.61 36.40
N SER A 147 32.06 16.55 36.15
CA SER A 147 32.79 17.54 35.33
C SER A 147 32.82 17.22 33.83
N LYS A 148 32.20 16.11 33.40
CA LYS A 148 32.16 15.64 32.00
C LYS A 148 30.74 15.26 31.60
N GLN A 149 30.38 15.50 30.33
CA GLN A 149 29.13 14.97 29.77
C GLN A 149 29.23 13.45 29.64
N ALA A 150 28.11 12.76 29.90
CA ALA A 150 28.08 11.30 29.93
C ALA A 150 27.69 10.65 28.59
N CYS A 151 27.00 11.38 27.71
CA CYS A 151 26.56 10.84 26.41
C CYS A 151 27.50 11.22 25.26
N LYS A 152 27.54 12.50 24.88
CA LYS A 152 28.46 13.04 23.86
C LYS A 152 28.99 14.38 24.36
N ASP A 153 30.23 14.73 24.02
CA ASP A 153 30.92 15.98 24.42
C ASP A 153 30.19 17.28 24.06
N THR A 154 29.10 17.21 23.31
CA THR A 154 28.26 18.35 22.90
C THR A 154 26.80 18.19 23.31
N LEU A 155 26.45 17.16 24.08
CA LEU A 155 25.06 16.79 24.38
C LEU A 155 24.82 16.79 25.89
N GLY A 156 24.10 17.81 26.36
CA GLY A 156 23.77 18.02 27.76
C GLY A 156 24.70 19.04 28.44
N PRO A 157 24.27 19.61 29.58
CA PRO A 157 25.07 20.58 30.34
C PRO A 157 26.25 19.90 31.04
N THR A 158 27.34 20.65 31.23
CA THR A 158 28.43 20.27 32.14
C THR A 158 28.11 20.77 33.55
N GLY A 159 28.08 19.88 34.56
CA GLY A 159 27.93 20.27 35.97
C GLY A 159 26.60 20.94 36.34
N SER A 160 25.46 20.30 36.09
CA SER A 160 24.14 20.88 36.42
C SER A 160 23.62 20.44 37.79
N THR A 161 22.84 21.28 38.47
CA THR A 161 22.13 20.83 39.68
C THR A 161 21.08 19.79 39.29
N TRP A 162 21.10 18.61 39.91
CA TRP A 162 20.04 17.63 39.72
C TRP A 162 18.81 18.03 40.54
N GLY A 163 17.68 18.30 39.88
CA GLY A 163 16.47 18.71 40.59
C GLY A 163 15.29 19.02 39.68
N ALA A 164 14.15 19.29 40.31
CA ALA A 164 12.83 19.38 39.68
C ALA A 164 12.71 20.39 38.52
N ASN A 165 13.51 21.47 38.52
CA ASN A 165 13.47 22.47 37.46
C ASN A 165 14.58 22.27 36.42
N ALA A 166 15.77 21.85 36.86
CA ALA A 166 16.94 21.73 36.00
C ALA A 166 16.84 20.53 35.05
N VAL A 167 16.37 19.38 35.54
CA VAL A 167 16.28 18.17 34.72
C VAL A 167 15.30 18.36 33.54
N PRO A 168 14.07 18.88 33.73
CA PRO A 168 13.17 19.16 32.61
C PRO A 168 13.71 20.14 31.56
N ILE A 169 14.53 21.12 31.95
CA ILE A 169 15.18 22.05 31.01
C ILE A 169 16.28 21.33 30.23
N ASN A 170 17.13 20.59 30.93
CA ASN A 170 18.31 19.94 30.37
C ASN A 170 17.94 18.78 29.43
N ILE A 171 16.86 18.05 29.72
CA ILE A 171 16.39 16.97 28.84
C ILE A 171 15.89 17.49 27.49
N ASN A 172 15.32 18.71 27.43
CA ASN A 172 14.94 19.33 26.17
C ASN A 172 16.17 19.67 25.30
N THR A 173 17.29 20.03 25.93
CA THR A 173 18.57 20.26 25.23
C THR A 173 19.09 18.95 24.63
N ILE A 174 18.97 17.84 25.37
CA ILE A 174 19.34 16.51 24.88
C ILE A 174 18.44 16.08 23.72
N GLU A 175 17.12 16.24 23.85
CA GLU A 175 16.16 15.93 22.77
C GLU A 175 16.47 16.72 21.50
N ASN A 176 16.76 18.02 21.62
CA ASN A 176 17.16 18.85 20.49
C ASN A 176 18.43 18.31 19.81
N GLY A 177 19.42 17.83 20.58
CA GLY A 177 20.62 17.23 20.01
C GLY A 177 20.36 15.89 19.29
N CYS A 178 19.30 15.17 19.66
CA CYS A 178 18.85 13.97 18.92
C CYS A 178 18.31 14.31 17.53
N THR A 179 17.93 15.56 17.25
CA THR A 179 17.41 15.95 15.92
C THR A 179 18.46 15.87 14.81
N GLY A 180 19.75 15.96 15.15
CA GLY A 180 20.87 15.78 14.23
C GLY A 180 21.16 14.33 13.88
N GLN A 181 20.46 13.37 14.49
CA GLN A 181 20.61 11.95 14.20
C GLN A 181 19.78 11.54 12.98
N THR A 182 20.29 10.55 12.24
CA THR A 182 19.54 9.99 11.10
C THR A 182 18.26 9.32 11.62
N LYS A 183 17.12 9.81 11.15
CA LYS A 183 15.81 9.28 11.56
C LYS A 183 15.53 7.99 10.78
N PRO A 184 15.38 6.83 11.44
CA PRO A 184 14.97 5.63 10.75
C PRO A 184 13.57 5.82 10.16
N LYS A 185 13.30 5.11 9.06
CA LYS A 185 11.92 5.01 8.57
C LYS A 185 11.08 4.34 9.64
N LEU A 186 9.98 4.97 10.03
CA LEU A 186 9.07 4.42 11.02
C LEU A 186 8.38 3.17 10.48
N THR A 187 8.79 2.02 10.98
CA THR A 187 8.21 0.69 10.68
C THR A 187 8.17 -0.15 11.95
N SER A 188 7.35 -1.21 11.95
CA SER A 188 7.35 -2.18 13.05
C SER A 188 8.74 -2.77 13.30
N ALA A 189 9.41 -3.21 12.23
CA ALA A 189 10.74 -3.80 12.29
C ALA A 189 11.82 -2.85 12.84
N ALA A 190 11.76 -1.55 12.50
CA ALA A 190 12.72 -0.57 13.02
C ALA A 190 12.60 -0.40 14.53
N ILE A 191 11.37 -0.41 15.07
CA ILE A 191 11.13 -0.33 16.52
C ILE A 191 11.61 -1.59 17.21
N GLN A 192 11.27 -2.77 16.69
CA GLN A 192 11.73 -4.05 17.24
C GLN A 192 13.26 -4.15 17.27
N THR A 193 13.93 -3.66 16.22
CA THR A 193 15.40 -3.59 16.17
C THR A 193 15.95 -2.67 17.26
N ALA A 194 15.33 -1.51 17.49
CA ALA A 194 15.73 -0.59 18.55
C ALA A 194 15.52 -1.19 19.96
N LEU A 195 14.41 -1.91 20.18
CA LEU A 195 14.15 -2.61 21.45
C LEU A 195 15.15 -3.75 21.68
N ALA A 196 15.48 -4.53 20.65
CA ALA A 196 16.52 -5.56 20.74
C ALA A 196 17.89 -4.95 21.05
N ALA A 197 18.25 -3.83 20.40
CA ALA A 197 19.49 -3.11 20.69
C ALA A 197 19.54 -2.59 22.13
N PHE A 198 18.42 -2.10 22.68
CA PHE A 198 18.30 -1.76 24.09
C PHE A 198 18.57 -2.98 24.99
N ASN A 199 17.91 -4.12 24.74
CA ASN A 199 18.12 -5.33 25.53
C ASN A 199 19.59 -5.79 25.49
N HIS A 200 20.25 -5.70 24.33
CA HIS A 200 21.67 -6.02 24.19
C HIS A 200 22.61 -5.02 24.89
N ALA A 201 22.16 -3.79 25.12
CA ALA A 201 22.93 -2.76 25.80
C ALA A 201 22.86 -2.88 27.33
N LEU A 202 21.87 -3.60 27.86
CA LEU A 202 21.77 -3.93 29.29
C LEU A 202 22.92 -4.83 29.71
N ARG A 203 23.48 -4.55 30.89
CA ARG A 203 24.61 -5.29 31.45
C ARG A 203 24.33 -5.64 32.91
N SER A 204 24.76 -6.82 33.33
CA SER A 204 24.90 -7.11 34.75
C SER A 204 26.03 -6.27 35.35
N ASN A 205 25.86 -5.85 36.58
CA ASN A 205 26.85 -5.12 37.35
C ASN A 205 26.80 -5.61 38.80
N ASN A 206 27.97 -5.83 39.41
CA ASN A 206 28.10 -6.22 40.82
C ASN A 206 28.90 -5.18 41.64
N ALA A 207 29.17 -4.01 41.08
CA ALA A 207 29.83 -2.92 41.79
C ALA A 207 29.00 -2.52 43.03
N GLY A 208 29.65 -2.31 44.17
CA GLY A 208 28.97 -2.07 45.44
C GLY A 208 28.43 -3.32 46.16
N GLY A 209 28.64 -4.52 45.61
CA GLY A 209 28.32 -5.79 46.29
C GLY A 209 26.91 -6.34 46.06
N THR A 210 26.11 -5.71 45.21
CA THR A 210 24.75 -6.15 44.86
C THR A 210 24.64 -6.35 43.35
N ASP A 211 24.03 -7.44 42.92
CA ASP A 211 23.74 -7.68 41.50
C ASP A 211 22.69 -6.68 40.99
N ALA A 212 23.03 -6.01 39.91
CA ALA A 212 22.19 -5.00 39.26
C ALA A 212 22.14 -5.19 37.75
N ILE A 213 21.04 -4.78 37.12
CA ILE A 213 20.87 -4.72 35.67
C ILE A 213 20.88 -3.26 35.24
N LEU A 214 21.94 -2.85 34.56
CA LEU A 214 22.20 -1.46 34.24
C LEU A 214 22.22 -1.19 32.73
N LEU A 215 21.76 -0.01 32.34
CA LEU A 215 22.14 0.63 31.09
C LEU A 215 23.15 1.74 31.39
N GLY A 216 24.32 1.74 30.75
CA GLY A 216 25.37 2.74 30.97
C GLY A 216 26.49 2.29 31.91
N HIS A 217 27.14 3.23 32.59
CA HIS A 217 28.29 3.01 33.46
C HIS A 217 28.04 3.53 34.88
N ALA A 218 27.95 2.61 35.84
CA ALA A 218 27.87 2.95 37.26
C ALA A 218 29.20 3.46 37.83
N HIS A 219 29.09 4.17 38.96
CA HIS A 219 30.20 4.44 39.86
C HIS A 219 30.70 3.14 40.54
N SER A 220 31.87 3.17 41.18
CA SER A 220 32.51 1.97 41.76
C SER A 220 31.74 1.36 42.93
N ASP A 221 30.85 2.12 43.55
CA ASP A 221 29.90 1.69 44.58
C ASP A 221 28.56 1.19 44.00
N GLY A 222 28.45 1.04 42.67
CA GLY A 222 27.24 0.59 41.99
C GLY A 222 26.21 1.68 41.71
N ASN A 223 26.42 2.91 42.18
CA ASN A 223 25.42 3.98 42.05
C ASN A 223 25.41 4.62 40.65
N CYS A 224 24.23 5.05 40.19
CA CYS A 224 24.05 5.79 38.93
C CYS A 224 24.31 7.31 39.05
N GLY A 225 25.30 7.70 39.87
CA GLY A 225 25.75 9.07 40.06
C GLY A 225 27.04 9.14 40.88
N GLY A 226 27.51 10.34 41.20
CA GLY A 226 28.61 10.53 42.16
C GLY A 226 30.04 10.47 41.60
N GLY A 227 30.24 10.56 40.28
CA GLY A 227 31.59 10.65 39.72
C GLY A 227 31.64 11.01 38.24
N ALA A 228 32.73 11.64 37.80
CA ALA A 228 32.90 12.10 36.43
C ALA A 228 32.79 10.94 35.41
N GLY A 229 31.90 11.09 34.43
CA GLY A 229 31.65 10.08 33.40
C GLY A 229 30.89 8.84 33.89
N LYS A 230 30.26 8.90 35.08
CA LYS A 230 29.43 7.82 35.63
C LYS A 230 27.96 8.17 35.44
N ALA A 231 27.29 7.42 34.57
CA ALA A 231 25.89 7.61 34.23
C ALA A 231 25.26 6.28 33.85
N CYS A 232 24.19 5.92 34.56
CA CYS A 232 23.42 4.74 34.23
C CYS A 232 21.94 4.91 34.59
N VAL A 233 21.16 3.93 34.15
CA VAL A 233 19.83 3.63 34.65
C VAL A 233 19.88 2.23 35.24
N ASP A 234 19.40 2.08 36.48
CA ASP A 234 19.32 0.81 37.17
C ASP A 234 17.90 0.22 37.05
N TYR A 235 17.79 -0.77 36.18
CA TYR A 235 16.55 -1.49 35.89
C TYR A 235 16.33 -2.69 36.80
N THR A 236 17.16 -2.92 37.82
CA THR A 236 17.10 -4.13 38.65
C THR A 236 15.70 -4.38 39.20
N ALA A 237 15.06 -3.36 39.76
CA ALA A 237 13.70 -3.48 40.28
C ALA A 237 12.65 -3.67 39.16
N THR A 238 12.81 -2.96 38.04
CA THR A 238 11.86 -2.96 36.92
C THR A 238 11.96 -4.22 36.06
N LEU A 239 13.09 -4.92 36.08
CA LEU A 239 13.31 -6.18 35.39
C LEU A 239 13.31 -7.37 36.34
N HIS A 240 13.12 -7.15 37.64
CA HIS A 240 12.88 -8.22 38.57
C HIS A 240 11.49 -8.82 38.25
N PRO A 241 11.41 -10.10 37.87
CA PRO A 241 10.13 -10.72 37.61
C PRO A 241 9.34 -10.77 38.91
N SER A 242 8.15 -10.16 38.94
CA SER A 242 7.21 -10.32 40.06
C SER A 242 6.52 -11.68 40.00
N THR A 243 6.42 -12.26 38.79
CA THR A 243 5.89 -13.60 38.49
C THR A 243 6.62 -14.20 37.28
N ALA A 244 6.45 -15.50 37.02
CA ALA A 244 7.10 -16.20 35.91
C ALA A 244 6.65 -15.72 34.51
N ASP A 245 5.52 -15.02 34.41
CA ASP A 245 4.94 -14.54 33.15
C ASP A 245 5.18 -13.02 32.88
N ASP A 246 5.87 -12.33 33.79
CA ASP A 246 6.16 -10.90 33.68
C ASP A 246 7.36 -10.63 32.75
N ASP A 247 7.14 -10.79 31.44
CA ASP A 247 8.11 -10.37 30.44
C ASP A 247 8.27 -8.83 30.47
N ASN A 248 9.45 -8.37 30.91
CA ASN A 248 9.95 -7.00 30.86
C ASN A 248 8.95 -5.92 31.37
N ASN A 249 9.04 -5.61 32.67
CA ASN A 249 8.14 -4.66 33.32
C ASN A 249 8.44 -3.18 33.04
N ILE A 250 9.30 -2.84 32.07
CA ILE A 250 9.64 -1.47 31.69
C ILE A 250 8.46 -0.78 30.98
N PRO A 251 7.83 0.27 31.58
CA PRO A 251 6.67 0.93 30.99
C PRO A 251 6.88 1.49 29.57
N TRP A 252 7.95 2.25 29.32
CA TRP A 252 8.15 2.81 27.97
C TRP A 252 8.39 1.74 26.92
N TYR A 253 9.00 0.61 27.31
CA TYR A 253 9.26 -0.53 26.43
C TYR A 253 7.94 -1.14 25.96
N LYS A 254 7.01 -1.37 26.90
CA LYS A 254 5.66 -1.89 26.60
C LYS A 254 4.92 -0.99 25.60
N HIS A 255 4.99 0.33 25.78
CA HIS A 255 4.39 1.29 24.84
C HIS A 255 5.05 1.26 23.45
N MET A 256 6.38 1.18 23.37
CA MET A 256 7.09 1.03 22.09
C MET A 256 6.72 -0.28 21.38
N ALA A 257 6.60 -1.39 22.12
CA ALA A 257 6.15 -2.68 21.58
C ALA A 257 4.70 -2.62 21.08
N ALA A 258 3.80 -1.95 21.82
CA ALA A 258 2.42 -1.73 21.39
C ALA A 258 2.34 -0.87 20.11
N ALA A 259 3.17 0.17 20.00
CA ALA A 259 3.29 0.97 18.79
C ALA A 259 3.77 0.14 17.58
N ALA A 260 4.76 -0.74 17.78
CA ALA A 260 5.24 -1.64 16.74
C ALA A 260 4.13 -2.58 16.24
N LYS A 261 3.37 -3.20 17.15
CA LYS A 261 2.23 -4.06 16.79
C LYS A 261 1.17 -3.33 15.97
N LYS A 262 0.82 -2.09 16.35
CA LYS A 262 -0.13 -1.26 15.59
C LYS A 262 0.43 -0.87 14.22
N LEU A 263 1.72 -0.57 14.11
CA LEU A 263 2.38 -0.32 12.81
C LEU A 263 2.37 -1.55 11.91
N GLU A 264 2.60 -2.74 12.47
CA GLU A 264 2.53 -4.00 11.72
C GLU A 264 1.13 -4.22 11.13
N GLN A 265 0.07 -3.92 11.88
CA GLN A 265 -1.30 -3.96 11.37
C GLN A 265 -1.49 -3.02 10.18
N VAL A 266 -0.97 -1.78 10.26
CA VAL A 266 -1.03 -0.81 9.15
C VAL A 266 -0.25 -1.32 7.93
N GLU A 267 0.93 -1.89 8.14
CA GLU A 267 1.78 -2.44 7.07
C GLU A 267 1.11 -3.62 6.36
N LYS A 268 0.49 -4.54 7.11
CA LYS A 268 -0.29 -5.67 6.56
C LYS A 268 -1.49 -5.18 5.75
N ALA A 269 -2.31 -4.30 6.34
CA ALA A 269 -3.47 -3.74 5.67
C ALA A 269 -3.12 -2.98 4.39
N LYS A 270 -1.96 -2.31 4.36
CA LYS A 270 -1.46 -1.65 3.16
C LYS A 270 -1.14 -2.67 2.06
N SER A 271 -0.40 -3.74 2.39
CA SER A 271 -0.08 -4.82 1.45
C SER A 271 -1.34 -5.48 0.88
N GLU A 272 -2.33 -5.74 1.73
CA GLU A 272 -3.62 -6.30 1.32
C GLU A 272 -4.42 -5.33 0.43
N ALA A 273 -4.43 -4.04 0.76
CA ALA A 273 -5.07 -3.02 -0.07
C ALA A 273 -4.45 -2.93 -1.47
N GLU A 274 -3.13 -3.07 -1.59
CA GLU A 274 -2.42 -3.07 -2.88
C GLU A 274 -2.81 -4.31 -3.73
N LYS A 275 -2.91 -5.48 -3.11
CA LYS A 275 -3.39 -6.71 -3.76
C LYS A 275 -4.85 -6.57 -4.20
N LEU A 276 -5.71 -6.08 -3.32
CA LEU A 276 -7.12 -5.82 -3.62
C LEU A 276 -7.25 -4.85 -4.80
N ASN A 277 -6.50 -3.76 -4.79
CA ASN A 277 -6.53 -2.76 -5.86
C ASN A 277 -6.13 -3.38 -7.22
N SER A 278 -5.13 -4.25 -7.21
CA SER A 278 -4.72 -4.99 -8.42
C SER A 278 -5.86 -5.89 -8.93
N ARG A 279 -6.53 -6.62 -8.04
CA ARG A 279 -7.67 -7.47 -8.42
C ARG A 279 -8.88 -6.67 -8.91
N LEU A 280 -9.16 -5.54 -8.29
CA LEU A 280 -10.23 -4.63 -8.72
C LEU A 280 -9.94 -4.03 -10.10
N ASN A 281 -8.68 -3.72 -10.41
CA ASN A 281 -8.28 -3.25 -11.74
C ASN A 281 -8.41 -4.34 -12.80
N GLU A 282 -8.12 -5.60 -12.46
CA GLU A 282 -8.35 -6.73 -13.36
C GLU A 282 -9.84 -6.90 -13.68
N LEU A 283 -10.70 -6.91 -12.65
CA LEU A 283 -12.15 -6.98 -12.81
C LEU A 283 -12.69 -5.80 -13.64
N LYS A 284 -12.17 -4.60 -13.41
CA LYS A 284 -12.48 -3.42 -14.23
C LYS A 284 -12.08 -3.64 -15.69
N SER A 285 -10.88 -4.16 -15.95
CA SER A 285 -10.43 -4.44 -17.32
C SER A 285 -11.30 -5.50 -18.01
N GLN A 286 -11.76 -6.52 -17.28
CA GLN A 286 -12.69 -7.52 -17.80
C GLN A 286 -14.04 -6.88 -18.18
N ALA A 287 -14.59 -6.03 -17.31
CA ALA A 287 -15.81 -5.29 -17.59
C ALA A 287 -15.66 -4.37 -18.81
N GLU A 288 -14.54 -3.64 -18.93
CA GLU A 288 -14.25 -2.80 -20.08
C GLU A 288 -14.11 -3.60 -21.39
N SER A 289 -13.57 -4.82 -21.32
CA SER A 289 -13.47 -5.72 -22.48
C SER A 289 -14.86 -6.17 -22.95
N LEU A 290 -15.72 -6.63 -22.02
CA LEU A 290 -17.12 -6.98 -22.33
C LEU A 290 -17.90 -5.79 -22.89
N TYR A 291 -17.67 -4.61 -22.32
CA TYR A 291 -18.27 -3.38 -22.82
C TYR A 291 -17.83 -3.07 -24.26
N LYS A 292 -16.56 -3.28 -24.60
CA LYS A 292 -16.06 -3.09 -25.97
C LYS A 292 -16.61 -4.12 -26.96
N THR A 293 -16.82 -5.38 -26.56
CA THR A 293 -17.39 -6.38 -27.46
C THR A 293 -18.83 -6.03 -27.87
N LEU A 294 -19.60 -5.38 -26.99
CA LEU A 294 -20.95 -4.90 -27.31
C LEU A 294 -20.99 -3.74 -28.33
N LYS A 295 -19.86 -3.06 -28.57
CA LYS A 295 -19.76 -2.02 -29.60
C LYS A 295 -19.50 -2.56 -31.00
N ILE A 296 -19.15 -3.84 -31.11
CA ILE A 296 -18.96 -4.48 -32.40
C ILE A 296 -20.36 -4.80 -32.91
N SER A 297 -20.85 -4.03 -33.89
CA SER A 297 -22.18 -4.24 -34.49
C SER A 297 -22.33 -5.67 -35.01
N GLU A 298 -23.50 -6.28 -34.79
CA GLU A 298 -23.88 -7.59 -35.33
C GLU A 298 -24.04 -7.62 -36.87
N ASP A 299 -23.71 -6.54 -37.59
CA ASP A 299 -23.70 -6.47 -39.07
C ASP A 299 -22.66 -7.38 -39.76
N LYS A 300 -21.97 -8.25 -39.00
CA LYS A 300 -21.16 -9.35 -39.53
C LYS A 300 -21.49 -10.72 -38.93
N GLN A 301 -22.67 -10.91 -38.33
CA GLN A 301 -23.27 -12.24 -38.45
C GLN A 301 -23.81 -12.35 -39.87
N VAL A 302 -23.00 -12.90 -40.77
CA VAL A 302 -23.51 -13.53 -41.99
C VAL A 302 -24.70 -14.35 -41.56
N ALA A 303 -25.88 -14.01 -42.09
CA ALA A 303 -27.11 -14.72 -41.84
C ALA A 303 -26.88 -16.23 -42.03
N GLN A 304 -26.66 -16.96 -40.94
CA GLN A 304 -26.95 -18.38 -40.90
C GLN A 304 -28.44 -18.46 -40.62
N THR A 305 -29.22 -18.34 -41.69
CA THR A 305 -30.58 -18.85 -41.73
C THR A 305 -30.53 -20.34 -41.44
N HIS A 306 -30.70 -20.71 -40.18
CA HIS A 306 -31.13 -22.04 -39.79
C HIS A 306 -32.63 -22.15 -40.11
N GLY A 307 -32.96 -22.59 -41.32
CA GLY A 307 -34.20 -23.33 -41.58
C GLY A 307 -33.96 -24.82 -41.31
N PRO A 308 -34.96 -25.56 -40.79
CA PRO A 308 -34.74 -26.92 -40.31
C PRO A 308 -34.65 -27.95 -41.44
N GLU A 309 -33.77 -28.92 -41.20
CA GLU A 309 -33.75 -30.31 -41.69
C GLU A 309 -33.18 -30.65 -43.09
N ALA A 310 -31.95 -31.18 -43.03
CA ALA A 310 -31.35 -32.26 -43.80
C ALA A 310 -31.70 -32.47 -45.30
N THR A 311 -30.76 -32.15 -46.19
CA THR A 311 -30.10 -33.14 -47.09
C THR A 311 -28.87 -32.53 -47.79
N LEU A 312 -27.74 -33.24 -47.80
CA LEU A 312 -26.54 -32.91 -48.59
C LEU A 312 -26.87 -32.85 -50.09
N PRO A 313 -26.24 -31.94 -50.89
CA PRO A 313 -25.31 -32.43 -51.92
C PRO A 313 -24.13 -31.49 -52.30
N VAL A 314 -22.91 -32.07 -52.29
CA VAL A 314 -21.99 -32.23 -53.46
C VAL A 314 -21.65 -31.02 -54.38
N ASN A 315 -20.35 -30.65 -54.35
CA ASN A 315 -19.49 -30.12 -55.43
C ASN A 315 -19.83 -28.79 -56.17
N LYS A 316 -19.01 -27.75 -55.93
CA LYS A 316 -18.64 -26.78 -56.99
C LYS A 316 -17.24 -27.10 -57.51
N LYS A 317 -17.25 -27.69 -58.71
CA LYS A 317 -16.16 -28.27 -59.48
C LYS A 317 -15.11 -27.24 -59.92
N SER A 318 -13.85 -27.67 -59.88
CA SER A 318 -12.71 -27.10 -60.61
C SER A 318 -13.04 -27.01 -62.12
N LYS A 319 -12.75 -25.86 -62.74
CA LYS A 319 -13.00 -25.63 -64.18
C LYS A 319 -11.95 -26.26 -65.12
N CYS A 320 -10.82 -26.78 -64.62
CA CYS A 320 -9.90 -27.60 -65.41
C CYS A 320 -10.19 -29.09 -65.09
N LYS A 321 -10.66 -29.88 -66.07
CA LYS A 321 -10.78 -31.34 -65.91
C LYS A 321 -9.41 -31.97 -66.19
N PRO A 322 -8.83 -32.78 -65.29
CA PRO A 322 -7.47 -33.32 -65.41
C PRO A 322 -7.32 -34.51 -66.39
N GLN A 323 -8.27 -34.75 -67.31
CA GLN A 323 -8.26 -35.92 -68.21
C GLN A 323 -7.84 -35.62 -69.66
N ASN A 324 -7.45 -34.39 -69.99
CA ASN A 324 -7.05 -34.04 -71.36
C ASN A 324 -5.54 -34.29 -71.50
N THR A 325 -5.17 -35.44 -72.08
CA THR A 325 -3.78 -35.89 -72.24
C THR A 325 -3.13 -35.43 -73.55
N THR A 326 -3.83 -34.67 -74.40
CA THR A 326 -3.27 -34.04 -75.61
C THR A 326 -3.44 -32.51 -75.60
N ALA A 327 -2.48 -31.80 -76.21
CA ALA A 327 -2.42 -30.33 -76.19
C ALA A 327 -3.64 -29.64 -76.85
N ALA A 328 -4.32 -30.31 -77.77
CA ALA A 328 -5.47 -29.75 -78.52
C ALA A 328 -6.76 -29.67 -77.69
N GLU A 329 -6.86 -30.44 -76.60
CA GLU A 329 -8.08 -30.52 -75.78
C GLU A 329 -8.04 -29.61 -74.53
N CYS A 330 -6.92 -28.92 -74.26
CA CYS A 330 -6.78 -28.06 -73.08
C CYS A 330 -7.24 -26.62 -73.40
N PRO A 331 -8.27 -26.07 -72.71
CA PRO A 331 -8.73 -24.70 -72.94
C PRO A 331 -7.66 -23.67 -72.56
N SER A 332 -7.06 -23.05 -73.58
CA SER A 332 -5.89 -22.17 -73.45
C SER A 332 -6.19 -20.80 -72.81
N GLU A 333 -7.47 -20.44 -72.64
CA GLU A 333 -7.91 -19.22 -71.95
C GLU A 333 -7.51 -19.22 -70.46
N HIS A 334 -7.67 -20.35 -69.75
CA HIS A 334 -7.50 -20.42 -68.28
C HIS A 334 -6.60 -21.56 -67.78
N CYS A 335 -6.25 -22.52 -68.65
CA CYS A 335 -5.37 -23.64 -68.31
C CYS A 335 -4.14 -23.67 -69.26
N VAL A 336 -3.03 -24.29 -68.83
CA VAL A 336 -1.77 -24.53 -69.54
C VAL A 336 -1.54 -26.03 -69.59
N TYR A 337 -1.20 -26.54 -70.78
CA TYR A 337 -0.89 -27.95 -70.97
C TYR A 337 0.60 -28.21 -70.79
N ASP A 338 0.91 -29.18 -69.95
CA ASP A 338 2.25 -29.70 -69.71
C ASP A 338 2.27 -31.20 -70.06
N LYS A 339 3.33 -31.67 -70.75
CA LYS A 339 3.42 -33.06 -71.23
C LYS A 339 3.56 -34.08 -70.09
N GLU A 340 4.04 -33.67 -68.91
CA GLU A 340 4.22 -34.53 -67.73
C GLU A 340 3.06 -34.40 -66.74
N LYS A 341 2.40 -33.24 -66.67
CA LYS A 341 1.36 -32.91 -65.65
C LYS A 341 -0.05 -32.71 -66.20
N GLY A 342 -0.24 -32.74 -67.52
CA GLY A 342 -1.55 -32.52 -68.16
C GLY A 342 -2.00 -31.05 -68.11
N CYS A 343 -3.31 -30.83 -68.29
CA CYS A 343 -3.92 -29.49 -68.35
C CYS A 343 -4.14 -28.91 -66.93
N THR A 344 -3.39 -27.86 -66.57
CA THR A 344 -3.39 -27.22 -65.23
C THR A 344 -3.74 -25.74 -65.29
N ALA A 345 -4.27 -25.14 -64.22
CA ALA A 345 -4.65 -23.71 -64.25
C ALA A 345 -3.43 -22.78 -64.37
N LYS A 346 -3.56 -21.66 -65.11
CA LYS A 346 -2.46 -20.67 -65.26
C LYS A 346 -2.06 -20.06 -63.90
N PRO A 347 -0.76 -19.98 -63.58
CA PRO A 347 -0.29 -19.19 -62.44
C PRO A 347 -0.38 -17.69 -62.78
N GLY A 348 -1.11 -16.92 -61.96
CA GLY A 348 -1.20 -15.47 -62.13
C GLY A 348 0.13 -14.79 -61.80
N THR A 349 0.69 -14.01 -62.74
CA THR A 349 1.87 -13.15 -62.52
C THR A 349 1.42 -11.79 -61.96
N PRO A 350 2.22 -11.14 -61.08
CA PRO A 350 1.85 -9.92 -60.36
C PRO A 350 2.10 -8.67 -61.21
N LYS A 351 1.21 -7.66 -61.12
CA LYS A 351 1.46 -6.33 -61.68
C LYS A 351 2.31 -5.50 -60.73
N THR A 352 3.52 -5.19 -61.20
CA THR A 352 4.52 -4.26 -60.70
C THR A 352 4.09 -2.79 -60.80
N ALA A 353 4.44 -2.01 -59.78
CA ALA A 353 4.88 -0.62 -59.92
C ALA A 353 6.22 -0.52 -59.16
N GLY A 354 7.28 -0.06 -59.82
CA GLY A 354 8.59 0.09 -59.21
C GLY A 354 9.44 1.15 -59.90
N ALA A 355 10.08 1.98 -59.07
CA ALA A 355 11.44 2.54 -59.15
C ALA A 355 11.65 3.25 -57.79
N GLY A 356 12.46 2.76 -56.83
CA GLY A 356 13.92 2.55 -56.86
C GLY A 356 14.58 3.80 -56.25
N GLY A 357 15.23 3.84 -55.08
CA GLY A 357 16.38 3.07 -54.55
C GLY A 357 17.49 4.12 -54.27
N ALA A 358 18.35 4.14 -53.24
CA ALA A 358 19.05 3.12 -52.46
C ALA A 358 19.58 3.79 -51.15
N ALA A 359 19.46 3.18 -49.98
CA ALA A 359 20.38 2.23 -49.30
C ALA A 359 21.55 2.87 -48.51
N ALA A 360 21.56 2.69 -47.19
CA ALA A 360 22.72 2.26 -46.38
C ALA A 360 22.41 2.21 -44.86
N ASN A 361 22.44 0.98 -44.32
CA ASN A 361 23.00 0.52 -43.03
C ASN A 361 22.63 1.09 -41.63
N VAL A 362 22.77 0.15 -40.67
CA VAL A 362 23.04 0.25 -39.22
C VAL A 362 21.84 0.26 -38.25
N GLU A 363 21.59 -0.94 -37.70
CA GLU A 363 21.49 -1.30 -36.27
C GLU A 363 21.46 -0.17 -35.22
N GLY A 364 20.52 -0.24 -34.26
CA GLY A 364 20.69 0.41 -32.94
C GLY A 364 19.59 1.38 -32.48
N LYS A 365 18.67 0.83 -31.66
CA LYS A 365 18.13 1.39 -30.41
C LYS A 365 18.19 2.91 -30.13
N LYS A 366 17.03 3.39 -29.61
CA LYS A 366 16.76 4.53 -28.69
C LYS A 366 16.44 5.88 -29.32
N CYS A 367 15.20 6.31 -29.10
CA CYS A 367 14.88 7.71 -28.79
C CYS A 367 13.98 7.78 -27.56
N SER A 368 14.65 7.85 -26.41
CA SER A 368 14.12 8.34 -25.15
C SER A 368 13.92 9.85 -25.26
N ASN A 369 12.70 10.37 -25.06
CA ASN A 369 12.44 11.60 -24.31
C ASN A 369 10.98 12.05 -24.47
N ARG A 370 10.17 11.82 -23.42
CA ARG A 370 9.41 12.88 -22.74
C ARG A 370 9.15 12.43 -21.32
N LYS A 371 9.93 13.00 -20.41
CA LYS A 371 9.86 12.78 -18.96
C LYS A 371 8.48 13.19 -18.45
N ASN A 372 7.80 12.22 -17.85
CA ASN A 372 6.58 12.40 -17.09
C ASN A 372 6.93 13.18 -15.81
N LYS A 373 6.62 14.48 -15.76
CA LYS A 373 6.62 15.26 -14.53
C LYS A 373 5.32 14.99 -13.77
N MET A 374 5.26 13.88 -13.04
CA MET A 374 4.34 13.69 -11.90
C MET A 374 5.02 12.79 -10.87
N SER A 375 6.13 13.26 -10.31
CA SER A 375 6.75 12.67 -9.13
C SER A 375 7.26 13.80 -8.24
N ALA A 376 6.42 14.24 -7.31
CA ALA A 376 6.80 14.84 -6.02
C ALA A 376 5.57 15.55 -5.43
N LYS A 377 4.85 14.84 -4.54
CA LYS A 377 4.17 15.34 -3.33
C LYS A 377 3.11 14.34 -2.87
N MET A 378 3.56 13.20 -2.34
CA MET A 378 2.76 12.40 -1.41
C MET A 378 3.67 11.80 -0.33
N VAL A 379 4.36 12.69 0.40
CA VAL A 379 4.82 12.44 1.76
C VAL A 379 4.62 13.73 2.53
N ALA A 380 3.41 13.92 3.07
CA ALA A 380 3.12 14.80 4.19
C ALA A 380 1.65 14.63 4.56
N ASN A 381 1.38 14.37 5.84
CA ASN A 381 0.09 14.18 6.50
C ASN A 381 -0.62 12.84 6.27
N GLY A 382 -0.57 12.02 7.32
CA GLY A 382 -1.28 10.76 7.53
C GLY A 382 -2.80 10.90 7.49
N LYS A 383 -3.32 11.07 6.28
CA LYS A 383 -4.63 10.55 5.88
C LYS A 383 -4.34 9.66 4.69
N VAL A 384 -4.58 8.36 4.82
CA VAL A 384 -4.70 7.49 3.65
C VAL A 384 -5.93 8.00 2.89
N LYS A 385 -5.74 9.01 2.04
CA LYS A 385 -6.67 9.31 0.97
C LYS A 385 -6.55 8.12 0.04
N LEU A 386 -7.38 7.10 0.27
CA LEU A 386 -7.76 6.19 -0.80
C LEU A 386 -8.13 7.10 -1.96
N ALA A 387 -7.31 7.07 -3.00
CA ALA A 387 -7.64 7.69 -4.26
C ALA A 387 -9.08 7.27 -4.55
N ARG A 388 -9.95 8.27 -4.76
CA ARG A 388 -11.27 8.05 -5.36
C ARG A 388 -10.99 7.42 -6.72
N ILE A 389 -10.85 6.10 -6.75
CA ILE A 389 -11.07 5.36 -7.97
C ILE A 389 -12.57 5.46 -8.12
N THR A 390 -12.98 6.39 -8.98
CA THR A 390 -14.28 6.41 -9.61
C THR A 390 -14.37 5.13 -10.44
N VAL A 391 -14.61 4.01 -9.74
CA VAL A 391 -15.05 2.78 -10.38
C VAL A 391 -16.51 3.06 -10.69
N PHE A 392 -16.82 3.18 -11.99
CA PHE A 392 -18.17 3.03 -12.47
C PHE A 392 -18.78 1.82 -11.77
N LEU A 393 -19.80 2.07 -10.93
CA LEU A 393 -20.96 1.23 -10.60
C LEU A 393 -21.73 1.89 -9.45
#